data_AF-A0A2H1KTR8-F1
#
_entry.id   AF-A0A2H1KTR8-F1
#
_cell.length_a   1.000
_cell.length_b   1.000
_cell.length_c   1.000
_cell.angle_alpha   90.00
_cell.angle_beta   90.00
_cell.angle_gamma   90.00
#
_symmetry.space_group_name_H-M   'P 1'
#
loop_
_entity.id
_entity.type
_entity.pdbx_description
1 polymer ?
#
loop_
_entity_poly.entity_id
_entity_poly.type
_entity_poly.pdbx_seq_one_letter_code
_entity_poly.pdbx_strand_id
1 'polypeptide(L)'
;MSFEVDAERVSSAAASTAGTARTLVAESNTMLRNLLTLQECWKGSAAQNFQTVINEWEGAQKQLFESLTSIHGALNTAAAQYSEVEAANSRLFAP
;
A
#
# COMPACT_ATOMS: atom_id res chain seq x y z
N MET A 1 -19.92 8.34 -23.93
CA MET A 1 -20.55 7.67 -22.79
C MET A 1 -19.54 6.74 -22.09
N SER A 2 -18.36 7.23 -21.71
CA SER A 2 -17.29 6.34 -21.15
C SER A 2 -16.50 6.92 -19.97
N PHE A 3 -16.40 8.24 -19.80
CA PHE A 3 -15.54 8.83 -18.78
C PHE A 3 -16.04 8.64 -17.33
N GLU A 4 -17.35 8.73 -17.11
CA GLU A 4 -17.97 8.52 -15.79
C GLU A 4 -17.78 7.08 -15.28
N VAL A 5 -17.88 6.10 -16.17
CA VAL A 5 -17.64 4.67 -15.87
C VAL A 5 -16.18 4.43 -15.51
N ASP A 6 -15.25 5.14 -16.13
CA ASP A 6 -13.82 5.00 -15.84
C ASP A 6 -13.44 5.64 -14.49
N ALA A 7 -14.02 6.79 -14.12
CA ALA A 7 -13.77 7.44 -12.83
C ALA A 7 -14.26 6.62 -11.62
N GLU A 8 -15.47 6.06 -11.70
CA GLU A 8 -16.02 5.19 -10.64
C GLU A 8 -15.19 3.90 -10.49
N ARG A 9 -14.71 3.33 -11.60
CA ARG A 9 -13.81 2.16 -11.58
C ARG A 9 -12.48 2.48 -10.91
N VAL A 10 -11.89 3.65 -11.18
CA VAL A 10 -10.64 4.09 -10.53
C VAL A 10 -10.85 4.30 -9.03
N SER A 11 -11.95 4.94 -8.63
CA SER A 11 -12.31 5.12 -7.21
C SER A 11 -12.48 3.78 -6.49
N SER A 12 -13.23 2.85 -7.09
CA SER A 12 -13.44 1.50 -6.57
C SER A 12 -12.13 0.72 -6.44
N ALA A 13 -11.27 0.79 -7.47
CA ALA A 13 -9.95 0.17 -7.43
C ALA A 13 -9.04 0.78 -6.35
N ALA A 14 -9.11 2.10 -6.14
CA ALA A 14 -8.39 2.79 -5.06
C ALA A 14 -8.84 2.31 -3.68
N ALA A 15 -10.15 2.19 -3.45
CA ALA A 15 -10.71 1.68 -2.21
C ALA A 15 -10.30 0.21 -1.94
N SER A 16 -10.39 -0.64 -2.96
CA SER A 16 -9.96 -2.04 -2.88
C SER A 16 -8.47 -2.15 -2.55
N THR A 17 -7.63 -1.38 -3.26
CA THR A 17 -6.17 -1.35 -3.04
C THR A 17 -5.82 -0.86 -1.64
N ALA A 18 -6.51 0.15 -1.12
CA ALA A 18 -6.33 0.62 0.25
C ALA A 18 -6.68 -0.46 1.28
N GLY A 19 -7.73 -1.26 1.02
CA GLY A 19 -8.07 -2.43 1.83
C GLY A 19 -6.93 -3.46 1.86
N THR A 20 -6.45 -3.87 0.68
CA THR A 20 -5.31 -4.79 0.54
C THR A 20 -4.06 -4.26 1.22
N ALA A 21 -3.76 -2.97 1.09
CA ALA A 21 -2.61 -2.33 1.72
C ALA A 21 -2.66 -2.46 3.26
N ARG A 22 -3.83 -2.24 3.88
CA ARG A 22 -3.99 -2.41 5.34
C ARG A 22 -3.73 -3.85 5.77
N THR A 23 -4.22 -4.83 5.00
CA THR A 23 -3.94 -6.25 5.27
C THR A 23 -2.45 -6.54 5.18
N LEU A 24 -1.77 -6.09 4.12
CA LEU A 24 -0.33 -6.29 3.96
C LEU A 24 0.49 -5.66 5.09
N VAL A 25 0.09 -4.48 5.57
CA VAL A 25 0.72 -3.84 6.75
C VAL A 25 0.52 -4.67 8.01
N ALA A 26 -0.69 -5.19 8.24
CA ALA A 26 -0.99 -6.03 9.38
C ALA A 26 -0.17 -7.33 9.37
N GLU A 27 -0.13 -8.01 8.22
CA GLU A 27 0.67 -9.23 8.03
C GLU A 27 2.18 -8.97 8.17
N SER A 28 2.65 -7.84 7.65
CA SER A 28 4.04 -7.43 7.79
C SER A 28 4.44 -7.24 9.27
N ASN A 29 3.57 -6.61 10.05
CA ASN A 29 3.78 -6.48 11.50
C ASN A 29 3.71 -7.83 12.22
N THR A 30 2.83 -8.74 11.78
CA THR A 30 2.75 -10.11 12.31
C THR A 30 4.04 -10.88 12.06
N MET A 31 4.61 -10.78 10.86
CA MET A 31 5.89 -11.41 10.53
C MET A 31 7.02 -10.90 11.43
N LEU A 32 7.12 -9.59 11.66
CA LEU A 32 8.13 -9.04 12.58
C LEU A 32 7.99 -9.61 13.99
N ARG A 33 6.76 -9.67 14.52
CA ARG A 33 6.51 -10.27 15.85
C ARG A 33 6.95 -11.74 15.90
N ASN A 34 6.60 -12.52 14.88
CA ASN A 34 6.99 -13.93 14.79
C ASN A 34 8.52 -14.11 14.78
N LEU A 35 9.24 -13.25 14.04
CA LEU A 35 10.70 -13.26 14.00
C LEU A 35 11.30 -12.92 15.38
N LEU A 36 10.78 -11.89 16.06
CA LEU A 36 11.24 -11.53 17.40
C LEU A 36 11.00 -12.66 18.41
N THR A 37 9.82 -13.30 18.38
CA THR A 37 9.56 -14.48 19.23
C THR A 37 10.52 -15.64 18.93
N LEU A 38 10.81 -15.90 17.65
CA LEU A 38 11.76 -16.96 17.26
C LEU A 38 13.19 -16.63 17.72
N GLN A 39 13.58 -15.36 17.72
CA GLN A 39 14.89 -14.92 18.21
C GLN A 39 15.14 -15.36 19.66
N GLU A 40 14.12 -15.34 20.52
CA GLU A 40 14.20 -15.72 21.94
C GLU A 40 14.61 -17.19 22.14
N CYS A 41 14.38 -18.05 21.13
CA CYS A 41 14.74 -19.46 21.17
C CYS A 41 16.24 -19.71 20.90
N TRP A 42 16.93 -18.77 20.27
CA TRP A 42 18.34 -18.91 19.90
C TRP A 42 19.25 -18.35 20.99
N LYS A 43 20.41 -18.99 21.21
CA LYS A 43 21.44 -18.52 22.16
C LYS A 43 22.81 -18.50 21.49
N GLY A 44 23.72 -17.71 22.04
CA GLY A 44 25.10 -17.61 21.55
C GLY A 44 25.19 -17.06 20.12
N SER A 45 26.10 -17.61 19.32
CA SER A 45 26.35 -17.16 17.94
C SER A 45 25.12 -17.26 17.02
N ALA A 46 24.22 -18.21 17.27
CA ALA A 46 22.99 -18.34 16.49
C ALA A 46 22.05 -17.13 16.63
N ALA A 47 21.96 -16.56 17.84
CA ALA A 47 21.17 -15.34 18.08
C ALA A 47 21.74 -14.13 17.33
N GLN A 48 23.07 -14.02 17.27
CA GLN A 48 23.75 -12.97 16.51
C GLN A 48 23.46 -13.08 15.00
N ASN A 49 23.51 -14.30 14.45
CA ASN A 49 23.18 -14.54 13.05
C ASN A 49 21.70 -14.26 12.77
N PHE A 50 20.81 -14.63 13.69
CA PHE A 50 19.37 -14.39 13.56
C PHE A 50 19.02 -12.90 13.53
N GLN A 51 19.80 -12.04 14.19
CA GLN A 51 19.64 -10.59 14.07
C GLN A 51 19.78 -10.10 12.62
N THR A 52 20.59 -10.76 11.80
CA THR A 52 20.72 -10.41 10.36
C THR A 52 19.42 -10.67 9.61
N VAL A 53 18.70 -11.75 9.95
CA VAL A 53 17.38 -12.08 9.36
C VAL A 53 16.33 -11.04 9.75
N ILE A 54 16.35 -10.56 11.00
CA ILE A 54 15.47 -9.47 11.44
C ILE A 54 15.74 -8.20 10.65
N ASN A 55 17.01 -7.81 10.50
CA ASN A 55 17.40 -6.61 9.77
C ASN A 55 17.01 -6.70 8.27
N GLU A 56 17.16 -7.87 7.65
CA GLU A 56 16.71 -8.13 6.29
C GLU A 56 15.18 -7.93 6.16
N TRP A 57 14.43 -8.47 7.12
CA TRP A 57 12.98 -8.31 7.15
C TRP A 57 12.55 -6.84 7.34
N GLU A 58 13.20 -6.09 8.23
CA GLU A 58 12.91 -4.66 8.42
C GLU A 58 13.15 -3.86 7.13
N GLY A 59 14.20 -4.20 6.37
CA GLY A 59 14.45 -3.62 5.05
C GLY A 59 13.32 -3.93 4.05
N ALA A 60 12.89 -5.19 3.99
CA ALA A 60 11.78 -5.59 3.13
C ALA A 60 10.45 -4.93 3.53
N GLN A 61 10.17 -4.83 4.84
CA GLN A 61 9.00 -4.13 5.38
C GLN A 61 8.98 -2.65 4.97
N LYS A 62 10.13 -1.97 5.07
CA LYS A 62 10.24 -0.57 4.63
C LYS A 62 9.91 -0.42 3.14
N GLN A 63 10.49 -1.27 2.29
CA GLN A 63 10.22 -1.25 0.85
C GLN A 63 8.74 -1.51 0.52
N LEU A 64 8.11 -2.42 1.26
CA LEU A 64 6.67 -2.67 1.13
C LEU A 64 5.87 -1.40 1.44
N PHE A 65 6.15 -0.72 2.55
CA PHE A 65 5.43 0.49 2.93
C PHE A 65 5.62 1.63 1.93
N GLU A 66 6.85 1.85 1.46
CA GLU A 66 7.13 2.85 0.40
C GLU A 66 6.33 2.56 -0.87
N SER A 67 6.26 1.28 -1.28
CA SER A 67 5.50 0.86 -2.46
C SER A 67 4.00 1.11 -2.28
N LEU A 68 3.45 0.77 -1.11
CA LEU A 68 2.03 1.00 -0.79
C LEU A 68 1.69 2.50 -0.77
N THR A 69 2.55 3.34 -0.21
CA THR A 69 2.39 4.80 -0.23
C THR A 69 2.41 5.33 -1.66
N SER A 70 3.36 4.88 -2.49
CA SER A 70 3.44 5.30 -3.90
C SER A 70 2.19 4.92 -4.69
N ILE A 71 1.70 3.68 -4.52
CA ILE A 71 0.49 3.20 -5.18
C ILE A 71 -0.73 4.01 -4.74
N HIS A 72 -0.87 4.25 -3.44
CA HIS A 72 -1.97 5.05 -2.90
C HIS A 72 -1.97 6.49 -3.45
N GLY A 73 -0.79 7.12 -3.50
CA GLY A 73 -0.62 8.45 -4.09
C GLY A 73 -1.05 8.49 -5.56
N ALA A 74 -0.55 7.55 -6.37
CA ALA A 74 -0.88 7.47 -7.80
C ALA A 74 -2.39 7.30 -8.04
N LEU A 75 -3.06 6.43 -7.27
CA LEU A 75 -4.50 6.19 -7.40
C LEU A 75 -5.33 7.42 -6.99
N ASN A 76 -4.94 8.12 -5.92
CA ASN A 76 -5.61 9.36 -5.53
C ASN A 76 -5.43 10.48 -6.56
N THR A 77 -4.22 10.63 -7.11
CA THR A 77 -3.96 11.60 -8.19
C THR A 77 -4.79 11.29 -9.42
N ALA A 78 -4.86 10.02 -9.84
CA ALA A 78 -5.70 9.61 -10.97
C ALA A 78 -7.17 9.93 -10.72
N ALA A 79 -7.71 9.58 -9.55
CA ALA A 79 -9.10 9.86 -9.19
C ALA A 79 -9.43 11.37 -9.21
N ALA A 80 -8.53 12.21 -8.69
CA ALA A 80 -8.69 13.67 -8.70
C ALA A 80 -8.70 14.25 -10.12
N GLN A 81 -7.75 13.83 -10.97
CA GLN A 81 -7.67 14.29 -12.37
C GLN A 81 -8.93 13.92 -13.16
N TYR A 82 -9.47 12.71 -12.98
CA TYR A 82 -10.71 12.32 -13.65
C TYR A 82 -11.91 13.15 -13.19
N SER A 83 -12.01 13.44 -11.89
CA SER A 83 -13.08 14.30 -11.34
C SER A 83 -13.02 15.73 -11.91
N GLU A 84 -11.83 16.31 -12.03
CA GLU A 84 -11.64 17.65 -12.60
C GLU A 84 -12.00 17.72 -14.09
N VAL A 85 -11.60 16.71 -14.88
CA VAL A 85 -11.93 16.63 -16.31
C VAL A 85 -13.45 16.53 -16.49
N GLU A 86 -14.13 15.72 -15.68
CA GLU A 86 -15.59 15.58 -15.76
C GLU A 86 -16.31 16.87 -15.38
N ALA A 87 -15.85 17.55 -14.32
CA ALA A 87 -16.39 18.86 -13.92
C ALA A 87 -16.18 19.93 -15.01
N ALA A 88 -15.03 19.92 -15.68
CA ALA A 88 -14.75 20.84 -16.78
C ALA A 88 -15.66 20.57 -18.00
N ASN A 89 -15.82 19.30 -18.37
CA ASN A 89 -16.73 18.89 -19.45
C ASN A 89 -18.19 19.27 -19.13
N SER A 90 -18.63 19.00 -17.90
CA SER A 90 -19.99 19.36 -17.43
C SER A 90 -20.26 20.86 -17.54
N ARG A 91 -19.28 21.72 -17.24
CA ARG A 91 -19.39 23.18 -17.40
C ARG A 91 -19.46 23.61 -18.87
N LEU A 92 -18.77 22.92 -19.77
CA LEU A 92 -18.77 23.23 -21.21
C LEU A 92 -20.17 23.02 -21.83
N PHE A 93 -20.92 22.04 -21.33
CA PHE A 93 -22.24 21.68 -21.83
C PHE A 93 -23.39 22.17 -20.92
N ALA A 94 -23.09 22.91 -19.84
CA ALA A 94 -24.10 23.56 -19.02
C ALA A 94 -24.67 24.79 -19.76
N PRO A 95 -26.01 24.91 -19.90
CA PRO A 95 -26.65 25.99 -20.65
C PRO A 95 -26.53 27.37 -20.00
#